data_AF-A0A2S6UCZ1-F1
#
_entry.id   AF-A0A2S6UCZ1-F1
#
_cell.length_a   1.000
_cell.length_b   1.000
_cell.length_c   1.000
_cell.angle_alpha   90.00
_cell.angle_beta   90.00
_cell.angle_gamma   90.00
#
_symmetry.space_group_name_H-M   'P 1'
#
loop_
_entity.id
_entity.type
_entity.pdbx_description
1 polymer ?
#
loop_
_entity_poly.entity_id
_entity_poly.type
_entity_poly.pdbx_seq_one_letter_code
_entity_poly.pdbx_strand_id
1 'polypeptide(L)' 'MTITSDLTLIAGAPPADVFTLPDAPGIGVVIGAADGEKCERCWRVRTDIGAALPGICGRCADVVQMMRAAAQ' A
#
# COMPACT_ATOMS: atom_id res chain seq x y z
N MET A 1 4.95 8.20 7.37
CA MET A 1 3.66 7.49 7.27
C MET A 1 2.88 8.14 6.13
N THR A 2 2.53 7.41 5.07
CA THR A 2 1.77 7.93 3.91
C THR A 2 0.37 7.30 3.87
N ILE A 3 -0.58 7.96 3.21
CA ILE A 3 -1.94 7.41 2.95
C ILE A 3 -2.00 6.82 1.53
N THR A 4 -0.92 6.15 1.11
CA THR A 4 -0.80 5.47 -0.19
C THR A 4 -0.96 3.95 -0.02
N SER A 5 -1.26 3.25 -1.11
CA SER A 5 -1.38 1.78 -1.09
C SER A 5 -0.03 1.08 -0.94
N ASP A 6 1.04 1.70 -1.45
CA ASP A 6 2.43 1.25 -1.34
C ASP A 6 3.42 2.43 -1.32
N LEU A 7 4.67 2.15 -0.92
CA LEU A 7 5.80 3.09 -0.93
C LEU A 7 7.12 2.31 -1.01
N THR A 8 7.98 2.71 -1.94
CA THR A 8 9.38 2.25 -1.99
C THR A 8 10.31 3.40 -1.63
N LEU A 9 11.25 3.15 -0.71
CA LEU A 9 12.32 4.09 -0.37
C LEU A 9 13.61 3.65 -1.05
N ILE A 10 14.21 4.56 -1.82
CA ILE A 10 15.46 4.34 -2.52
C ILE A 10 16.48 5.33 -1.96
N ALA A 11 17.63 4.84 -1.52
CA ALA A 11 18.72 5.69 -1.03
C ALA A 11 19.55 6.22 -2.21
N GLY A 12 19.71 7.55 -2.29
CA GLY A 12 20.48 8.20 -3.36
C GLY A 12 20.01 9.63 -3.60
N ALA A 13 20.69 10.31 -4.53
CA ALA A 13 20.21 11.61 -5.01
C ALA A 13 18.93 11.42 -5.84
N PRO A 14 17.91 12.28 -5.69
CA PRO A 14 16.72 12.21 -6.50
C PRO A 14 17.05 12.49 -7.98
N PRO A 15 16.35 11.84 -8.94
CA PRO A 15 16.49 12.19 -10.35
C PRO A 15 16.10 13.66 -10.61
N ALA A 16 16.63 14.25 -11.69
CA ALA A 16 16.51 15.69 -11.94
C ALA A 16 15.07 16.17 -12.23
N ASP A 17 14.18 15.26 -12.61
CA ASP A 17 12.83 15.52 -13.14
C ASP A 17 11.70 15.06 -12.20
N VAL A 18 12.00 14.73 -10.94
CA VAL A 18 11.00 14.29 -9.96
C VAL A 18 10.42 15.46 -9.16
N PHE A 19 9.27 15.23 -8.52
CA PHE A 19 8.68 16.22 -7.65
C PHE A 19 9.54 16.40 -6.39
N THR A 20 9.88 17.65 -6.05
CA THR A 20 10.70 18.03 -4.89
C THR A 20 10.06 19.17 -4.11
N LEU A 21 10.39 19.29 -2.82
CA LEU A 21 9.98 20.42 -1.98
C LEU A 21 11.18 21.32 -1.62
N PRO A 22 11.03 22.66 -1.60
CA PRO A 22 12.13 23.59 -1.32
C PRO A 22 12.78 23.42 0.08
N ASP A 23 11.99 23.02 1.08
CA ASP A 23 12.41 22.77 2.45
C ASP A 23 13.01 21.38 2.67
N ALA A 24 13.04 20.55 1.62
CA ALA A 24 13.60 19.19 1.62
C ALA A 24 14.42 18.88 0.35
N PRO A 25 15.51 19.62 0.06
CA PRO A 25 16.23 19.58 -1.22
C PRO A 25 16.93 18.24 -1.54
N GLY A 26 17.00 17.31 -0.59
CA GLY A 26 17.55 15.95 -0.80
C GLY A 26 16.49 14.88 -1.04
N ILE A 27 15.20 15.24 -1.05
CA ILE A 27 14.08 14.29 -1.19
C ILE A 27 13.35 14.56 -2.51
N GLY A 28 13.21 13.52 -3.31
CA GLY A 28 12.38 13.52 -4.51
C GLY A 28 11.33 12.42 -4.46
N VAL A 29 10.18 12.66 -5.08
CA VAL A 29 9.05 11.75 -5.09
C VAL A 29 8.60 11.48 -6.53
N VAL A 30 8.49 10.20 -6.88
CA VAL A 30 7.80 9.74 -8.09
C VAL A 30 6.44 9.19 -7.67
N ILE A 31 5.37 9.62 -8.33
CA ILE A 31 4.00 9.19 -8.06
C ILE A 31 3.58 8.21 -9.15
N GLY A 32 3.10 7.04 -8.74
CA GLY A 32 2.58 6.01 -9.63
C GLY A 32 1.41 5.26 -9.00
N ALA A 33 0.65 4.57 -9.85
CA ALA A 33 -0.36 3.62 -9.38
C ALA A 33 0.34 2.42 -8.73
N ALA A 34 -0.20 1.93 -7.60
CA ALA A 34 0.25 0.69 -7.00
C ALA A 34 -0.27 -0.52 -7.79
N ASP A 35 0.47 -1.62 -7.75
CA ASP A 35 0.12 -2.85 -8.48
C ASP A 35 -0.96 -3.68 -7.79
N GLY A 36 -1.78 -4.33 -8.61
CA GLY A 36 -2.81 -5.27 -8.17
C GLY A 36 -4.22 -4.67 -8.16
N GLU A 37 -5.05 -5.12 -7.22
CA GLU A 37 -6.48 -4.83 -7.17
C GLU A 37 -6.89 -4.17 -5.85
N LYS A 38 -8.00 -3.42 -5.86
CA LYS A 38 -8.52 -2.74 -4.67
C LYS A 38 -9.17 -3.75 -3.72
N CYS A 39 -8.67 -3.84 -2.48
CA CYS A 39 -9.31 -4.59 -1.41
C CYS A 39 -10.66 -3.97 -1.02
N GLU A 40 -11.74 -4.74 -1.05
CA GLU A 40 -13.09 -4.23 -0.78
C GLU A 40 -13.30 -3.78 0.68
N ARG A 41 -12.49 -4.31 1.62
CA ARG A 41 -12.61 -4.01 3.05
C ARG A 41 -11.81 -2.79 3.52
N CYS A 42 -10.59 -2.62 3.01
CA CYS A 42 -9.70 -1.53 3.46
C CYS A 42 -9.31 -0.52 2.38
N TRP A 43 -9.78 -0.73 1.15
CA TRP A 43 -9.62 0.16 -0.01
C TRP A 43 -8.18 0.43 -0.47
N ARG A 44 -7.19 -0.28 0.07
CA ARG A 44 -5.83 -0.28 -0.49
C ARG A 44 -5.75 -1.20 -1.70
N VAL A 45 -4.98 -0.79 -2.69
CA VAL A 45 -4.59 -1.62 -3.85
C VAL A 45 -3.48 -2.58 -3.41
N ARG A 46 -3.64 -3.88 -3.66
CA ARG A 46 -2.70 -4.92 -3.24
C ARG A 46 -2.60 -6.04 -4.27
N THR A 47 -1.50 -6.76 -4.25
CA THR A 47 -1.24 -7.92 -5.14
C THR A 47 -1.74 -9.25 -4.58
N ASP A 48 -2.20 -9.28 -3.33
CA ASP A 48 -2.62 -10.48 -2.60
C ASP A 48 -4.15 -10.59 -2.43
N ILE A 49 -4.94 -9.88 -3.25
CA ILE A 49 -6.40 -9.95 -3.20
C ILE A 49 -6.87 -11.36 -3.54
N GLY A 50 -7.76 -11.93 -2.73
CA GLY A 50 -8.34 -13.23 -3.00
C GLY A 50 -7.47 -14.43 -2.58
N ALA A 51 -6.22 -14.21 -2.16
CA ALA A 51 -5.29 -15.30 -1.84
C ALA A 51 -5.75 -16.15 -0.65
N ALA A 52 -6.35 -15.52 0.37
CA ALA A 52 -6.87 -16.19 1.56
C ALA A 52 -8.40 -16.16 1.66
N LEU A 53 -9.02 -15.05 1.25
CA LEU A 53 -10.48 -14.89 1.17
C LEU A 53 -10.83 -14.03 -0.06
N PRO A 54 -11.90 -14.36 -0.81
CA PRO A 54 -12.30 -13.61 -2.00
C PRO A 54 -12.50 -12.11 -1.73
N GLY A 55 -12.08 -11.26 -2.67
CA GLY A 55 -12.32 -9.81 -2.66
C GLY A 55 -11.51 -8.98 -1.65
N ILE A 56 -10.69 -9.61 -0.80
CA ILE A 56 -9.91 -8.90 0.23
C ILE A 56 -8.44 -9.33 0.25
N CYS A 57 -7.57 -8.44 0.70
CA CYS A 57 -6.14 -8.73 0.90
C CYS A 57 -5.90 -9.63 2.11
N GLY A 58 -4.71 -10.25 2.20
CA GLY A 58 -4.31 -11.15 3.29
C GLY A 58 -4.46 -10.51 4.67
N ARG A 59 -3.95 -9.28 4.85
CA ARG A 59 -4.15 -8.52 6.11
C ARG A 59 -5.62 -8.43 6.53
N CYS A 60 -6.50 -8.20 5.56
CA CYS A 60 -7.92 -8.09 5.85
C CYS A 60 -8.55 -9.46 6.12
N ALA A 61 -8.08 -10.51 5.45
CA ALA A 61 -8.50 -11.88 5.68
C ALA A 61 -8.14 -12.34 7.10
N ASP A 62 -6.92 -12.07 7.57
CA ASP A 62 -6.46 -12.43 8.92
C ASP A 62 -7.45 -11.93 9.99
N VAL A 63 -7.81 -10.65 9.92
CA VAL A 63 -8.75 -10.05 10.88
C VAL A 63 -10.15 -10.67 10.77
N VAL A 64 -10.64 -10.93 9.55
CA VAL A 64 -11.95 -11.57 9.37
C VAL A 64 -11.97 -12.97 9.97
N GLN A 65 -10.89 -13.74 9.79
CA GLN A 65 -10.78 -15.09 10.35
C GLN A 65 -10.68 -15.06 11.88
N MET A 66 -9.91 -14.14 12.45
CA MET A 66 -9.86 -13.95 13.90
C MET A 66 -11.25 -13.64 14.48
N MET A 67 -12.02 -12.77 13.83
CA MET A 67 -13.37 -12.43 14.29
C MET A 67 -14.34 -13.60 14.16
N ARG A 68 -14.22 -14.44 13.13
CA ARG A 68 -15.01 -15.68 12.98
C ARG A 68 -14.69 -16.71 14.05
N ALA A 69 -13.41 -16.85 14.42
CA ALA A 69 -12.99 -17.76 15.48
C ALA A 69 -13.50 -17.30 16.85
N ALA A 70 -13.52 -16.00 17.12
CA ALA A 70 -14.04 -15.44 18.36
C ALA A 70 -15.57 -15.47 18.49
N ALA A 71 -16.30 -15.66 17.38
CA ALA A 71 -17.76 -15.71 17.34
C ALA A 71 -18.33 -17.13 17.48
N GLN A 72 -17.48 -18.15 17.61
CA GLN A 72 -17.83 -19.56 17.83
C GLN A 72 -17.68 -19.91 19.31
#